data_AF-A0A7S4EMQ5-F1
#
_entry.id   AF-A0A7S4EMQ5-F1
#
_cell.length_a   1.000
_cell.length_b   1.000
_cell.length_c   1.000
_cell.angle_alpha   90.00
_cell.angle_beta   90.00
_cell.angle_gamma   90.00
#
_symmetry.space_group_name_H-M   'P 1'
#
loop_
_entity.id
_entity.type
_entity.pdbx_description
1 polymer ?
#
loop_
_entity_poly.entity_id
_entity_poly.type
_entity_poly.pdbx_seq_one_letter_code
_entity_poly.pdbx_strand_id
1 'polypeptide(L)'
;MWTVTKLVLLLTAVFGVTPSHGFSAEPASAAPGIASATTQILIEELVRDQLGYLPSNYVRASAWKKVSNENIPVAIQTYPLNGGAKRRQNKARLAQDQSEEHSQQQPIVQSPFPTLFWLTCPDISKAVANLERRGFVQIFEDELNSKPDLAKRLFRCHEEYAQLRWKSLTEKDRNVLTSSSSSSPLTPSLQRMRNMMECSGISGTNFTDISSWDKDYNKNQEGDLGSIIDAYVGARNVEQEIRCEKSFSSSEFGGVKVPPIKCLHAHYAHYRSTVWVESTIYINPVGELIQRELEKEFPHLDL
;
A
#
# COMPACT_ATOMS: atom_id res chain seq x y z
N MET A 1 -25.66 -62.76 -29.52
CA MET A 1 -24.56 -62.52 -28.55
C MET A 1 -24.60 -61.03 -28.19
N TRP A 2 -25.45 -60.52 -27.31
CA TRP A 2 -25.64 -60.79 -25.87
C TRP A 2 -24.33 -60.78 -25.08
N THR A 3 -24.05 -59.68 -24.36
CA THR A 3 -23.96 -59.59 -22.87
C THR A 3 -23.40 -58.21 -22.47
N VAL A 4 -24.17 -57.33 -21.82
CA VAL A 4 -24.35 -57.15 -20.35
C VAL A 4 -23.36 -56.13 -19.73
N THR A 5 -23.88 -54.93 -19.49
CA THR A 5 -23.95 -54.21 -18.20
C THR A 5 -22.68 -54.03 -17.35
N LYS A 6 -22.32 -52.77 -17.08
CA LYS A 6 -22.20 -52.27 -15.69
C LYS A 6 -22.30 -50.75 -15.60
N LEU A 7 -23.47 -50.33 -15.12
CA LEU A 7 -23.82 -49.05 -14.54
C LEU A 7 -23.00 -48.86 -13.24
N VAL A 8 -22.30 -47.74 -13.09
CA VAL A 8 -21.79 -47.28 -11.79
C VAL A 8 -22.45 -45.93 -11.52
N LEU A 9 -23.44 -45.95 -10.63
CA LEU A 9 -23.94 -44.77 -9.94
C LEU A 9 -22.82 -44.26 -9.02
N LEU A 10 -22.45 -43.00 -9.17
CA LEU A 10 -21.75 -42.24 -8.14
C LEU A 10 -22.70 -41.13 -7.68
N LEU A 11 -23.36 -41.43 -6.56
CA LEU A 11 -23.99 -40.47 -5.67
C LEU A 11 -22.90 -39.60 -5.04
N THR A 12 -22.91 -38.30 -5.29
CA THR A 12 -22.31 -37.34 -4.37
C THR A 12 -23.19 -36.11 -4.24
N ALA A 13 -23.41 -35.75 -2.98
CA ALA A 13 -24.45 -34.89 -2.47
C ALA A 13 -24.34 -33.43 -2.95
N VAL A 14 -25.50 -32.85 -3.22
CA VAL A 14 -25.70 -31.41 -3.20
C VAL A 14 -25.61 -30.95 -1.74
N PHE A 15 -24.50 -30.33 -1.36
CA PHE A 15 -24.46 -29.47 -0.19
C PHE A 15 -24.21 -28.04 -0.66
N GLY A 16 -25.22 -27.19 -0.48
CA GLY A 16 -25.06 -25.76 -0.57
C GLY A 16 -24.09 -25.28 0.51
N VAL A 17 -23.11 -24.47 0.11
CA VAL A 17 -22.24 -23.76 1.04
C VAL A 17 -22.37 -22.27 0.72
N THR A 18 -22.98 -21.56 1.66
CA THR A 18 -22.94 -20.11 1.79
C THR A 18 -21.50 -19.65 2.05
N PRO A 19 -20.99 -18.58 1.44
CA PRO A 19 -19.70 -18.03 1.81
C PRO A 19 -19.86 -17.17 3.08
N SER A 20 -19.29 -17.64 4.19
CA SER A 20 -19.12 -16.88 5.41
C SER A 20 -17.62 -16.64 5.66
N HIS A 21 -17.29 -15.35 5.79
CA HIS A 21 -16.21 -14.70 6.52
C HIS A 21 -14.76 -15.24 6.49
N GLY A 22 -13.85 -14.31 6.16
CA GLY A 22 -12.74 -13.96 7.05
C GLY A 22 -11.50 -14.84 6.99
N PHE A 23 -10.44 -14.31 6.38
CA PHE A 23 -9.07 -14.82 6.47
C PHE A 23 -8.68 -15.06 7.95
N SER A 24 -8.36 -16.31 8.30
CA SER A 24 -7.62 -16.65 9.51
C SER A 24 -6.66 -17.79 9.18
N ALA A 25 -5.36 -17.52 9.25
CA ALA A 25 -4.32 -18.52 9.30
C ALA A 25 -3.69 -18.43 10.70
N GLU A 26 -3.92 -19.45 11.52
CA GLU A 26 -3.42 -19.57 12.89
C GLU A 26 -2.43 -20.75 12.93
N PRO A 27 -1.24 -20.63 13.54
CA PRO A 27 -0.41 -21.78 13.83
C PRO A 27 -0.81 -22.42 15.17
N ALA A 28 -0.58 -23.73 15.26
CA ALA A 28 -1.13 -24.63 16.27
C ALA A 28 -0.81 -24.31 17.74
N SER A 29 -1.86 -24.44 18.56
CA SER A 29 -1.92 -25.04 19.90
C SER A 29 -1.12 -24.43 21.06
N ALA A 30 -1.72 -23.44 21.72
CA ALA A 30 -1.64 -23.21 23.17
C ALA A 30 -2.92 -22.49 23.65
N ALA A 31 -3.36 -22.74 24.88
CA ALA A 31 -4.68 -22.37 25.43
C ALA A 31 -5.18 -20.94 25.06
N PRO A 32 -6.45 -20.78 24.61
CA PRO A 32 -6.93 -19.55 24.01
C PRO A 32 -7.43 -18.58 25.10
N GLY A 33 -6.69 -17.50 25.36
CA GLY A 33 -7.25 -16.36 26.08
C GLY A 33 -6.24 -15.47 26.79
N ILE A 34 -5.24 -16.05 27.47
CA ILE A 34 -4.33 -15.28 28.34
C ILE A 34 -2.94 -15.09 27.71
N ALA A 35 -2.40 -16.13 27.04
CA ALA A 35 -1.10 -16.06 26.39
C ALA A 35 -1.09 -15.10 25.17
N SER A 36 -2.18 -15.07 24.41
CA SER A 36 -2.34 -14.18 23.25
C SER A 36 -2.41 -12.71 23.65
N ALA A 37 -3.21 -12.38 24.67
CA ALA A 37 -3.30 -11.00 25.18
C ALA A 37 -1.97 -10.50 25.78
N THR A 38 -1.27 -11.37 26.53
CA THR A 38 0.05 -11.03 27.10
C THR A 38 1.09 -10.77 26.00
N THR A 39 1.07 -11.58 24.95
CA THR A 39 1.94 -11.41 23.78
C THR A 39 1.64 -10.11 23.04
N GLN A 40 0.36 -9.79 22.86
CA GLN A 40 -0.08 -8.56 22.20
C GLN A 40 0.36 -7.31 22.98
N ILE A 41 0.20 -7.31 24.31
CA ILE A 41 0.64 -6.21 25.19
C ILE A 41 2.16 -6.00 25.05
N LEU A 42 2.94 -7.08 25.07
CA LEU A 42 4.39 -7.01 24.90
C LEU A 42 4.79 -6.41 23.54
N ILE A 43 4.11 -6.77 22.46
CA ILE A 43 4.37 -6.22 21.12
C ILE A 43 4.05 -4.71 21.09
N GLU A 44 2.95 -4.29 21.70
CA GLU A 44 2.57 -2.88 21.78
C GLU A 44 3.56 -2.05 22.61
N GLU A 45 4.09 -2.63 23.69
CA GLU A 45 5.17 -2.02 24.49
C GLU A 45 6.45 -1.87 23.67
N LEU A 46 6.89 -2.90 22.93
CA LEU A 46 8.04 -2.80 22.04
C LEU A 46 7.87 -1.71 20.97
N VAL A 47 6.67 -1.62 20.36
CA VAL A 47 6.36 -0.56 19.39
C VAL A 47 6.40 0.81 20.07
N ARG A 48 5.88 0.93 21.30
CA ARG A 48 5.89 2.17 22.06
C ARG A 48 7.31 2.60 22.44
N ASP A 49 8.17 1.67 22.79
CA ASP A 49 9.58 1.94 23.11
C ASP A 49 10.34 2.42 21.88
N GLN A 50 10.08 1.82 20.72
CA GLN A 50 10.72 2.20 19.47
C GLN A 50 10.25 3.57 18.93
N LEU A 51 8.94 3.84 19.00
CA LEU A 51 8.35 5.08 18.45
C LEU A 51 8.25 6.22 19.47
N GLY A 52 8.40 5.92 20.77
CA GLY A 52 8.08 6.81 21.89
C GLY A 52 6.58 6.95 22.19
N TYR A 53 5.70 6.31 21.41
CA TYR A 53 4.25 6.26 21.60
C TYR A 53 3.64 5.11 20.80
N LEU A 54 2.43 4.66 21.16
CA LEU A 54 1.65 3.75 20.32
C LEU A 54 0.70 4.56 19.42
N PRO A 55 0.77 4.45 18.08
CA PRO A 55 -0.14 5.16 17.19
C PRO A 55 -1.60 4.80 17.48
N SER A 56 -2.48 5.81 17.48
CA SER A 56 -3.93 5.63 17.73
C SER A 56 -4.62 4.75 16.68
N ASN A 57 -4.01 4.61 15.51
CA ASN A 57 -4.46 3.76 14.41
C ASN A 57 -3.59 2.51 14.26
N TYR A 58 -2.87 2.07 15.30
CA TYR A 58 -2.16 0.80 15.30
C TYR A 58 -3.15 -0.37 15.08
N VAL A 59 -2.76 -1.33 14.24
CA VAL A 59 -3.53 -2.57 14.01
C VAL A 59 -2.76 -3.78 14.52
N ARG A 60 -1.52 -3.96 14.04
CA ARG A 60 -0.61 -5.04 14.46
C ARG A 60 0.82 -4.76 14.02
N ALA A 61 1.79 -5.46 14.60
CA ALA A 61 3.11 -5.61 13.97
C ALA A 61 2.99 -6.42 12.68
N SER A 62 3.66 -5.96 11.61
CA SER A 62 3.56 -6.53 10.26
C SER A 62 4.88 -7.01 9.70
N ALA A 63 6.01 -6.59 10.28
CA ALA A 63 7.33 -7.06 9.92
C ALA A 63 8.22 -7.15 11.14
N TRP A 64 9.19 -8.08 11.11
CA TRP A 64 10.04 -8.42 12.23
C TRP A 64 11.49 -8.52 11.78
N LYS A 65 12.41 -8.30 12.72
CA LYS A 65 13.81 -8.73 12.63
C LYS A 65 14.14 -9.59 13.84
N LYS A 66 15.03 -10.55 13.67
CA LYS A 66 15.50 -11.39 14.75
C LYS A 66 16.79 -10.81 15.32
N VAL A 67 16.82 -10.51 16.61
CA VAL A 67 18.03 -10.11 17.31
C VAL A 67 18.27 -11.11 18.43
N SER A 68 19.34 -11.90 18.30
CA SER A 68 19.59 -13.05 19.17
C SER A 68 18.38 -14.01 19.22
N ASN A 69 17.69 -14.09 20.36
CA ASN A 69 16.51 -14.94 20.57
C ASN A 69 15.19 -14.15 20.60
N GLU A 70 15.21 -12.85 20.29
CA GLU A 70 14.05 -11.96 20.36
C GLU A 70 13.62 -11.50 18.96
N ASN A 71 12.30 -11.39 18.76
CA ASN A 71 11.72 -10.82 17.55
C ASN A 71 11.35 -9.37 17.82
N ILE A 72 12.01 -8.47 17.11
CA ILE A 72 11.81 -7.03 17.26
C ILE A 72 10.95 -6.54 16.09
N PRO A 73 9.86 -5.79 16.33
CA PRO A 73 9.06 -5.23 15.26
C PRO A 73 9.89 -4.25 14.43
N VAL A 74 9.81 -4.40 13.11
CA VAL A 74 10.43 -3.52 12.12
C VAL A 74 9.40 -2.58 11.51
N ALA A 75 8.19 -3.07 11.31
CA ALA A 75 7.07 -2.30 10.80
C ALA A 75 5.75 -2.73 11.46
N ILE A 76 4.81 -1.80 11.47
CA ILE A 76 3.42 -2.03 11.90
C ILE A 76 2.48 -1.78 10.73
N GLN A 77 1.35 -2.49 10.73
CA GLN A 77 0.19 -2.10 9.94
C GLN A 77 -0.65 -1.09 10.74
N THR A 78 -1.13 -0.07 10.04
CA THR A 78 -1.98 0.98 10.57
C THR A 78 -3.32 1.01 9.86
N TYR A 79 -4.36 1.42 10.59
CA TYR A 79 -5.67 1.68 10.04
C TYR A 79 -5.65 2.93 9.14
N PRO A 80 -6.36 2.94 7.98
CA PRO A 80 -6.27 4.04 7.00
C PRO A 80 -6.80 5.39 7.50
N LEU A 81 -7.63 5.38 8.53
CA LEU A 81 -8.16 6.59 9.18
C LEU A 81 -7.54 6.72 10.58
N ASN A 82 -7.76 7.86 11.24
CA ASN A 82 -7.28 8.13 12.61
C ASN A 82 -5.78 8.21 12.85
N GLY A 83 -4.97 8.18 11.80
CA GLY A 83 -3.52 8.30 11.95
C GLY A 83 -3.01 9.74 11.92
N GLY A 84 -1.73 9.88 12.26
CA GLY A 84 -0.96 11.11 12.09
C GLY A 84 -0.95 12.04 13.30
N ALA A 85 -0.12 13.08 13.23
CA ALA A 85 0.07 14.02 14.32
C ALA A 85 -1.25 14.72 14.71
N LYS A 86 -1.43 15.00 16.00
CA LYS A 86 -2.60 15.73 16.56
C LYS A 86 -2.94 16.99 15.77
N ARG A 87 -1.94 17.70 15.21
CA ARG A 87 -2.15 18.86 14.32
C ARG A 87 -3.03 18.54 13.11
N ARG A 88 -2.82 17.40 12.43
CA ARG A 88 -3.62 16.99 11.26
C ARG A 88 -5.05 16.63 11.68
N GLN A 89 -5.18 15.95 12.81
CA GLN A 89 -6.48 15.60 13.39
C GLN A 89 -7.26 16.88 13.78
N ASN A 90 -6.60 17.86 14.39
CA ASN A 90 -7.20 19.14 14.79
C ASN A 90 -7.61 19.97 13.58
N LYS A 91 -6.80 20.01 12.51
CA LYS A 91 -7.17 20.69 11.25
C LYS A 91 -8.43 20.07 10.62
N ALA A 92 -8.56 18.75 10.67
CA ALA A 92 -9.75 18.06 10.17
C ALA A 92 -11.00 18.41 10.99
N ARG A 93 -10.88 18.47 12.32
CA ARG A 93 -11.97 18.88 13.23
C ARG A 93 -12.40 20.33 13.01
N LEU A 94 -11.45 21.28 12.93
CA LEU A 94 -11.75 22.70 12.70
C LEU A 94 -12.48 22.96 11.38
N ALA A 95 -12.18 22.18 10.32
CA ALA A 95 -12.88 22.28 9.05
C ALA A 95 -14.33 21.74 9.12
N GLN A 96 -14.65 20.90 10.11
CA GLN A 96 -16.00 20.39 10.36
C GLN A 96 -16.82 21.44 11.15
N ASP A 97 -16.23 22.05 12.19
CA ASP A 97 -16.90 23.06 13.01
C ASP A 97 -17.32 24.31 12.21
N GLN A 98 -16.55 24.66 11.17
CA GLN A 98 -16.88 25.79 10.27
C GLN A 98 -18.01 25.49 9.28
N SER A 99 -18.48 24.25 9.19
CA SER A 99 -19.56 23.84 8.29
C SER A 99 -20.95 23.78 8.95
N GLU A 100 -21.05 24.19 10.22
CA GLU A 100 -22.28 24.08 11.04
C GLU A 100 -23.42 25.03 10.64
N GLU A 101 -23.27 25.95 9.67
CA GLU A 101 -24.39 26.78 9.21
C GLU A 101 -25.42 26.04 8.33
N HIS A 102 -25.18 24.77 7.96
CA HIS A 102 -26.21 23.92 7.33
C HIS A 102 -26.34 22.56 8.02
N SER A 103 -27.33 22.50 8.91
CA SER A 103 -27.76 21.38 9.73
C SER A 103 -28.21 20.16 8.91
N GLN A 104 -27.25 19.37 8.44
CA GLN A 104 -27.40 17.92 8.30
C GLN A 104 -26.18 17.30 8.93
N GLN A 105 -26.38 16.56 10.02
CA GLN A 105 -25.34 15.89 10.82
C GLN A 105 -24.44 15.07 9.90
N GLN A 106 -23.31 15.64 9.49
CA GLN A 106 -22.35 14.91 8.69
C GLN A 106 -21.74 13.81 9.55
N PRO A 107 -21.65 12.57 9.04
CA PRO A 107 -20.96 11.51 9.77
C PRO A 107 -19.50 11.93 9.98
N ILE A 108 -19.03 11.83 11.23
CA ILE A 108 -17.67 12.23 11.61
C ILE A 108 -16.69 11.26 10.93
N VAL A 109 -16.13 11.66 9.78
CA VAL A 109 -15.05 10.91 9.14
C VAL A 109 -13.72 11.49 9.55
N GLN A 110 -12.88 10.62 10.09
CA GLN A 110 -11.58 10.99 10.63
C GLN A 110 -10.55 11.18 9.52
N SER A 111 -9.48 11.92 9.80
CA SER A 111 -8.50 12.30 8.78
C SER A 111 -7.80 11.08 8.16
N PRO A 112 -7.60 11.07 6.82
CA PRO A 112 -6.90 9.99 6.14
C PRO A 112 -5.43 9.94 6.55
N PHE A 113 -4.90 8.74 6.76
CA PHE A 113 -3.50 8.49 7.05
C PHE A 113 -2.76 8.07 5.76
N PRO A 114 -1.59 8.67 5.44
CA PRO A 114 -0.97 8.51 4.12
C PRO A 114 -0.37 7.12 3.87
N THR A 115 -0.10 6.32 4.91
CA THR A 115 0.50 4.99 4.76
C THR A 115 -0.27 3.92 5.53
N LEU A 116 -0.29 2.67 5.04
CA LEU A 116 -0.80 1.48 5.73
C LEU A 116 0.27 0.81 6.57
N PHE A 117 1.53 1.03 6.22
CA PHE A 117 2.66 0.41 6.88
C PHE A 117 3.63 1.49 7.35
N TRP A 118 4.12 1.36 8.57
CA TRP A 118 5.02 2.32 9.21
C TRP A 118 6.19 1.58 9.86
N LEU A 119 7.43 1.95 9.49
CA LEU A 119 8.63 1.51 10.19
C LEU A 119 8.65 1.92 11.67
N THR A 120 8.90 0.95 12.54
CA THR A 120 9.08 1.20 13.97
C THR A 120 10.55 1.18 14.38
N CYS A 121 11.36 0.29 13.79
CA CYS A 121 12.77 0.14 14.13
C CYS A 121 13.56 1.45 13.94
N PRO A 122 14.10 2.07 15.01
CA PRO A 122 14.77 3.36 14.94
C PRO A 122 16.01 3.35 14.04
N ASP A 123 16.80 2.28 14.08
CA ASP A 123 18.06 2.20 13.32
C ASP A 123 17.80 2.07 11.82
N ILE A 124 16.83 1.24 11.44
CA ILE A 124 16.36 1.13 10.06
C ILE A 124 15.79 2.46 9.59
N SER A 125 14.94 3.11 10.40
CA SER A 125 14.35 4.40 10.06
C SER A 125 15.42 5.48 9.83
N LYS A 126 16.48 5.51 10.67
CA LYS A 126 17.63 6.40 10.50
C LYS A 126 18.43 6.09 9.24
N ALA A 127 18.64 4.81 8.91
CA ALA A 127 19.37 4.40 7.72
C ALA A 127 18.61 4.77 6.44
N VAL A 128 17.30 4.53 6.39
CA VAL A 128 16.44 4.98 5.27
C VAL A 128 16.45 6.50 5.14
N ALA A 129 16.40 7.24 6.27
CA ALA A 129 16.51 8.70 6.25
C ALA A 129 17.90 9.19 5.76
N ASN A 130 18.96 8.40 5.97
CA ASN A 130 20.29 8.70 5.42
C ASN A 130 20.29 8.59 3.90
N LEU A 131 19.68 7.54 3.33
CA LEU A 131 19.50 7.38 1.89
C LEU A 131 18.70 8.55 1.30
N GLU A 132 17.56 8.92 1.91
CA GLU A 132 16.76 10.08 1.46
C GLU A 132 17.59 11.37 1.41
N ARG A 133 18.34 11.67 2.48
CA ARG A 133 19.19 12.88 2.55
C ARG A 133 20.26 12.92 1.46
N ARG A 134 20.72 11.75 0.99
CA ARG A 134 21.76 11.60 -0.04
C ARG A 134 21.20 11.60 -1.46
N GLY A 135 19.89 11.78 -1.63
CA GLY A 135 19.27 11.88 -2.96
C GLY A 135 18.91 10.55 -3.60
N PHE A 136 18.86 9.44 -2.83
CA PHE A 136 18.50 8.13 -3.38
C PHE A 136 17.10 8.06 -3.96
N VAL A 137 16.20 8.98 -3.57
CA VAL A 137 14.88 9.13 -4.22
C VAL A 137 15.04 9.32 -5.73
N GLN A 138 15.85 10.29 -6.17
CA GLN A 138 16.08 10.54 -7.60
C GLN A 138 16.80 9.38 -8.26
N ILE A 139 17.81 8.80 -7.59
CA ILE A 139 18.57 7.65 -8.12
C ILE A 139 17.64 6.47 -8.40
N PHE A 140 16.71 6.17 -7.49
CA PHE A 140 15.75 5.10 -7.67
C PHE A 140 14.71 5.41 -8.74
N GLU A 141 14.21 6.66 -8.80
CA GLU A 141 13.32 7.10 -9.89
C GLU A 141 13.99 6.96 -11.25
N ASP A 142 15.26 7.34 -11.39
CA ASP A 142 16.03 7.19 -12.63
C ASP A 142 16.20 5.71 -13.01
N GLU A 143 16.52 4.84 -12.04
CA GLU A 143 16.61 3.40 -12.27
C GLU A 143 15.26 2.82 -12.74
N LEU A 144 14.15 3.22 -12.12
CA LEU A 144 12.80 2.81 -12.47
C LEU A 144 12.37 3.30 -13.86
N ASN A 145 12.66 4.57 -14.18
CA ASN A 145 12.36 5.17 -15.48
C ASN A 145 13.11 4.48 -16.62
N SER A 146 14.32 3.97 -16.35
CA SER A 146 15.13 3.26 -17.34
C SER A 146 14.71 1.81 -17.61
N LYS A 147 13.83 1.23 -16.77
CA LYS A 147 13.48 -0.20 -16.79
C LYS A 147 11.95 -0.39 -16.84
N PRO A 148 11.37 -0.61 -18.05
CA PRO A 148 9.92 -0.76 -18.23
C PRO A 148 9.27 -1.79 -17.32
N ASP A 149 9.92 -2.93 -17.08
CA ASP A 149 9.40 -3.97 -16.19
C ASP A 149 9.33 -3.52 -14.72
N LEU A 150 10.32 -2.76 -14.24
CA LEU A 150 10.28 -2.21 -12.88
C LEU A 150 9.22 -1.12 -12.76
N ALA A 151 9.04 -0.29 -13.79
CA ALA A 151 7.98 0.70 -13.84
C ALA A 151 6.60 0.03 -13.72
N LYS A 152 6.33 -1.01 -14.53
CA LYS A 152 5.08 -1.79 -14.44
C LYS A 152 4.88 -2.38 -13.05
N ARG A 153 5.92 -2.99 -12.47
CA ARG A 153 5.86 -3.52 -11.09
C ARG A 153 5.52 -2.43 -10.08
N LEU A 154 6.07 -1.22 -10.21
CA LEU A 154 5.76 -0.11 -9.31
C LEU A 154 4.29 0.34 -9.42
N PHE A 155 3.77 0.47 -10.65
CA PHE A 155 2.36 0.80 -10.85
C PHE A 155 1.42 -0.25 -10.24
N ARG A 156 1.69 -1.54 -10.50
CA ARG A 156 0.91 -2.64 -9.90
C ARG A 156 1.02 -2.65 -8.38
N CYS A 157 2.20 -2.36 -7.83
CA CYS A 157 2.40 -2.23 -6.39
C CYS A 157 1.53 -1.10 -5.79
N HIS A 158 1.43 0.06 -6.44
CA HIS A 158 0.53 1.12 -6.01
C HIS A 158 -0.96 0.73 -6.12
N GLU A 159 -1.34 0.01 -7.18
CA GLU A 159 -2.68 -0.51 -7.39
C GLU A 159 -3.11 -1.49 -6.28
N GLU A 160 -2.30 -2.52 -6.03
CA GLU A 160 -2.54 -3.49 -4.96
C GLU A 160 -2.63 -2.82 -3.60
N TYR A 161 -1.73 -1.87 -3.34
CA TYR A 161 -1.71 -1.13 -2.11
C TYR A 161 -3.00 -0.33 -1.90
N ALA A 162 -3.51 0.33 -2.95
CA ALA A 162 -4.76 1.08 -2.89
C ALA A 162 -5.95 0.15 -2.62
N GLN A 163 -5.99 -1.01 -3.28
CA GLN A 163 -7.00 -2.05 -3.01
C GLN A 163 -6.93 -2.55 -1.57
N LEU A 164 -5.72 -2.82 -1.06
CA LEU A 164 -5.51 -3.26 0.32
C LEU A 164 -5.99 -2.19 1.31
N ARG A 165 -5.73 -0.91 1.02
CA ARG A 165 -6.19 0.20 1.86
C ARG A 165 -7.71 0.22 1.93
N TRP A 166 -8.38 0.17 0.79
CA TRP A 166 -9.84 0.15 0.74
C TRP A 166 -10.44 -1.06 1.49
N LYS A 167 -9.87 -2.26 1.27
CA LYS A 167 -10.29 -3.49 1.93
C LYS A 167 -10.11 -3.43 3.46
N SER A 168 -9.08 -2.73 3.94
CA SER A 168 -8.77 -2.64 5.37
C SER A 168 -9.72 -1.75 6.18
N LEU A 169 -10.54 -0.92 5.52
CA LEU A 169 -11.57 -0.12 6.19
C LEU A 169 -12.63 -1.01 6.86
N THR A 170 -13.25 -0.51 7.92
CA THR A 170 -14.46 -1.14 8.47
C THR A 170 -15.63 -0.94 7.50
N GLU A 171 -16.63 -1.80 7.60
CA GLU A 171 -17.86 -1.65 6.81
C GLU A 171 -18.54 -0.30 7.10
N LYS A 172 -18.57 0.12 8.37
CA LYS A 172 -19.10 1.42 8.77
C LYS A 172 -18.40 2.57 8.04
N ASP A 173 -17.06 2.58 8.05
CA ASP A 173 -16.30 3.66 7.42
C ASP A 173 -16.40 3.63 5.89
N ARG A 174 -16.42 2.43 5.29
CA ARG A 174 -16.72 2.29 3.85
C ARG A 174 -18.10 2.84 3.52
N ASN A 175 -19.12 2.50 4.30
CA ASN A 175 -20.48 2.96 4.06
C ASN A 175 -20.57 4.48 4.14
N VAL A 176 -19.90 5.12 5.10
CA VAL A 176 -19.85 6.58 5.14
C VAL A 176 -19.19 7.15 3.89
N LEU A 177 -18.10 6.53 3.44
CA LEU A 177 -17.43 6.94 2.22
C LEU A 177 -18.25 6.61 0.98
N THR A 178 -19.13 5.60 0.92
CA THR A 178 -19.88 5.19 -0.28
C THR A 178 -21.32 5.70 -0.32
N SER A 179 -21.86 6.20 0.79
CA SER A 179 -23.24 6.72 0.92
C SER A 179 -23.43 8.03 0.14
N SER A 180 -23.50 7.93 -1.19
CA SER A 180 -23.98 8.99 -2.07
C SER A 180 -25.22 8.48 -2.79
N SER A 181 -26.32 9.23 -2.69
CA SER A 181 -27.49 9.04 -3.55
C SER A 181 -27.55 10.18 -4.57
N SER A 182 -28.32 9.99 -5.65
CA SER A 182 -28.64 11.06 -6.60
C SER A 182 -29.35 12.25 -5.94
N SER A 183 -30.00 12.03 -4.79
CA SER A 183 -30.66 13.05 -3.98
C SER A 183 -29.77 13.69 -2.89
N SER A 184 -28.59 13.14 -2.61
CA SER A 184 -27.63 13.67 -1.63
C SER A 184 -26.21 13.24 -2.02
N PRO A 185 -25.52 14.06 -2.85
CA PRO A 185 -24.15 13.75 -3.28
C PRO A 185 -23.18 13.87 -2.11
N LEU A 186 -22.04 13.17 -2.18
CA LEU A 186 -20.96 13.36 -1.24
C LEU A 186 -20.49 14.81 -1.24
N THR A 187 -20.13 15.30 -0.06
CA THR A 187 -19.42 16.59 0.04
C THR A 187 -18.08 16.50 -0.69
N PRO A 188 -17.55 17.62 -1.23
CA PRO A 188 -16.24 17.62 -1.88
C PRO A 188 -15.11 17.08 -0.98
N SER A 189 -15.24 17.25 0.33
CA SER A 189 -14.28 16.72 1.31
C SER A 189 -14.32 15.19 1.38
N LEU A 190 -15.53 14.62 1.51
CA LEU A 190 -15.73 13.16 1.52
C LEU A 190 -15.36 12.54 0.18
N GLN A 191 -15.65 13.21 -0.94
CA GLN A 191 -15.24 12.73 -2.26
C GLN A 191 -13.71 12.68 -2.39
N ARG A 192 -12.99 13.72 -1.95
CA ARG A 192 -11.52 13.69 -1.92
C ARG A 192 -10.99 12.57 -1.03
N MET A 193 -11.65 12.32 0.10
CA MET A 193 -11.25 11.24 1.00
C MET A 193 -11.49 9.86 0.39
N ARG A 194 -12.67 9.62 -0.22
CA ARG A 194 -12.97 8.40 -0.98
C ARG A 194 -11.90 8.17 -2.05
N ASN A 195 -11.64 9.19 -2.88
CA ASN A 195 -10.62 9.11 -3.93
C ASN A 195 -9.22 8.81 -3.36
N MET A 196 -8.86 9.38 -2.21
CA MET A 196 -7.58 9.07 -1.57
C MET A 196 -7.52 7.60 -1.11
N MET A 197 -8.60 7.08 -0.52
CA MET A 197 -8.68 5.69 -0.05
C MET A 197 -8.65 4.68 -1.20
N GLU A 198 -9.35 4.97 -2.30
CA GLU A 198 -9.49 4.06 -3.45
C GLU A 198 -8.34 4.14 -4.45
N CYS A 199 -7.77 5.34 -4.64
CA CYS A 199 -6.93 5.60 -5.82
C CYS A 199 -5.52 6.08 -5.49
N SER A 200 -5.13 6.21 -4.21
CA SER A 200 -3.76 6.57 -3.88
C SER A 200 -2.98 5.37 -3.37
N GLY A 201 -1.78 5.18 -3.91
CA GLY A 201 -0.87 4.13 -3.55
C GLY A 201 -0.07 4.48 -2.28
N ILE A 202 1.08 3.81 -2.15
CA ILE A 202 2.06 4.02 -1.08
C ILE A 202 2.36 5.51 -0.87
N SER A 203 2.43 5.94 0.39
CA SER A 203 2.64 7.35 0.80
C SER A 203 1.63 8.36 0.26
N GLY A 204 0.45 7.91 -0.23
CA GLY A 204 -0.54 8.79 -0.84
C GLY A 204 -0.13 9.30 -2.21
N THR A 205 0.69 8.56 -2.94
CA THR A 205 0.96 8.81 -4.36
C THR A 205 -0.32 8.57 -5.14
N ASN A 206 -0.86 9.62 -5.78
CA ASN A 206 -1.82 9.42 -6.85
C ASN A 206 -1.03 8.77 -7.98
N PHE A 207 -1.42 7.60 -8.46
CA PHE A 207 -0.74 6.87 -9.53
C PHE A 207 -1.64 6.68 -10.75
N THR A 208 -2.88 7.17 -10.68
CA THR A 208 -3.88 7.08 -11.75
C THR A 208 -3.90 8.34 -12.63
N ASP A 209 -3.56 9.51 -12.07
CA ASP A 209 -3.44 10.76 -12.82
C ASP A 209 -2.05 10.94 -13.47
N ILE A 210 -1.75 10.12 -14.49
CA ILE A 210 -0.46 10.11 -15.19
C ILE A 210 -0.06 11.52 -15.67
N SER A 211 -1.03 12.33 -16.11
CA SER A 211 -0.80 13.69 -16.58
C SER A 211 -0.18 14.63 -15.55
N SER A 212 -0.30 14.30 -14.25
CA SER A 212 0.25 15.12 -13.17
C SER A 212 1.75 14.92 -12.93
N TRP A 213 2.36 13.83 -13.43
CA TRP A 213 3.82 13.60 -13.38
C TRP A 213 4.46 13.34 -14.74
N ASP A 214 3.68 13.04 -15.78
CA ASP A 214 4.13 13.00 -17.17
C ASP A 214 3.31 13.93 -18.06
N LYS A 215 3.84 15.14 -18.27
CA LYS A 215 3.18 16.20 -19.05
C LYS A 215 2.95 15.84 -20.51
N ASP A 216 3.72 14.90 -21.05
CA ASP A 216 3.63 14.49 -22.45
C ASP A 216 2.68 13.28 -22.62
N TYR A 217 1.98 12.87 -21.56
CA TYR A 217 1.00 11.79 -21.60
C TYR A 217 -0.29 12.22 -22.32
N ASN A 218 -0.72 11.43 -23.30
CA ASN A 218 -1.98 11.62 -24.00
C ASN A 218 -3.14 10.91 -23.28
N LYS A 219 -4.10 11.68 -22.76
CA LYS A 219 -5.24 11.19 -21.98
C LYS A 219 -6.30 10.43 -22.79
N ASN A 220 -6.17 10.32 -24.11
CA ASN A 220 -7.19 9.70 -24.98
C ASN A 220 -7.28 8.17 -24.88
N GLN A 221 -6.58 7.53 -23.93
CA GLN A 221 -6.68 6.09 -23.72
C GLN A 221 -7.86 5.77 -22.80
N GLU A 222 -8.77 4.93 -23.30
CA GLU A 222 -9.89 4.36 -22.54
C GLU A 222 -9.62 2.89 -22.22
N GLY A 223 -9.92 2.48 -20.99
CA GLY A 223 -9.70 1.10 -20.53
C GLY A 223 -9.66 1.01 -19.02
N ASP A 224 -9.47 -0.20 -18.49
CA ASP A 224 -9.10 -0.37 -17.08
C ASP A 224 -7.69 0.19 -16.83
N LEU A 225 -7.40 0.49 -15.57
CA LEU A 225 -6.15 1.11 -15.17
C LEU A 225 -4.92 0.30 -15.59
N GLY A 226 -5.01 -1.03 -15.54
CA GLY A 226 -3.95 -1.93 -15.98
C GLY A 226 -3.65 -1.79 -17.47
N SER A 227 -4.69 -1.83 -18.31
CA SER A 227 -4.58 -1.63 -19.76
C SER A 227 -3.98 -0.26 -20.10
N ILE A 228 -4.39 0.79 -19.38
CA ILE A 228 -3.84 2.15 -19.55
C ILE A 228 -2.34 2.18 -19.20
N ILE A 229 -1.94 1.57 -18.07
CA ILE A 229 -0.53 1.50 -17.66
C ILE A 229 0.30 0.70 -18.68
N ASP A 230 -0.19 -0.44 -19.15
CA ASP A 230 0.54 -1.29 -20.09
C ASP A 230 0.74 -0.58 -21.43
N ALA A 231 -0.29 0.11 -21.93
CA ALA A 231 -0.20 0.92 -23.14
C ALA A 231 0.72 2.14 -22.95
N TYR A 232 0.66 2.82 -21.79
CA TYR A 232 1.56 3.92 -21.44
C TYR A 232 3.03 3.48 -21.44
N VAL A 233 3.36 2.43 -20.67
CA VAL A 233 4.73 1.93 -20.56
C VAL A 233 5.22 1.41 -21.92
N GLY A 234 4.37 0.70 -22.66
CA GLY A 234 4.70 0.21 -24.00
C GLY A 234 5.04 1.32 -24.98
N ALA A 235 4.21 2.38 -25.04
CA ALA A 235 4.46 3.53 -25.91
C ALA A 235 5.80 4.22 -25.58
N ARG A 236 6.08 4.43 -24.29
CA ARG A 236 7.33 5.04 -23.82
C ARG A 236 8.57 4.18 -24.11
N ASN A 237 8.46 2.86 -23.97
CA ASN A 237 9.57 1.97 -24.28
C ASN A 237 9.94 2.03 -25.78
N VAL A 238 8.94 2.01 -26.67
CA VAL A 238 9.16 2.10 -28.12
C VAL A 238 9.79 3.45 -28.50
N GLU A 239 9.31 4.56 -27.91
CA GLU A 239 9.92 5.89 -28.11
C GLU A 239 11.41 5.91 -27.71
N GLN A 240 11.74 5.26 -26.60
CA GLN A 240 13.11 5.15 -26.09
C GLN A 240 14.02 4.33 -27.03
N GLU A 241 13.55 3.18 -27.50
CA GLU A 241 14.30 2.30 -28.42
C GLU A 241 14.62 3.01 -29.75
N ILE A 242 13.61 3.61 -30.40
CA ILE A 242 13.77 4.32 -31.68
C ILE A 242 14.78 5.48 -31.57
N ARG A 243 14.85 6.15 -30.42
CA ARG A 243 15.75 7.28 -30.21
C ARG A 243 17.19 6.83 -29.93
N CYS A 244 17.37 5.69 -29.26
CA CYS A 244 18.69 5.08 -29.01
C CYS A 244 19.37 4.68 -30.32
N GLU A 245 18.61 4.09 -31.25
CA GLU A 245 19.09 3.74 -32.60
C GLU A 245 19.57 4.95 -33.43
N LYS A 246 19.03 6.15 -33.15
CA LYS A 246 19.35 7.37 -33.89
C LYS A 246 20.54 8.15 -33.32
N SER A 247 21.27 7.62 -32.32
CA SER A 247 22.51 8.21 -31.77
C SER A 247 22.40 9.69 -31.31
N PHE A 248 21.22 10.12 -30.85
CA PHE A 248 21.07 11.46 -30.27
C PHE A 248 21.64 11.49 -28.85
N SER A 249 22.76 12.21 -28.64
CA SER A 249 23.31 12.47 -27.32
C SER A 249 22.61 13.69 -26.69
N SER A 250 21.52 13.47 -25.98
CA SER A 250 21.03 14.47 -25.02
C SER A 250 20.27 13.81 -23.88
N SER A 251 20.66 14.17 -22.67
CA SER A 251 20.08 13.81 -21.37
C SER A 251 18.64 14.31 -21.13
N GLU A 252 17.90 14.66 -22.18
CA GLU A 252 16.53 15.17 -22.08
C GLU A 252 15.53 14.14 -22.64
N PHE A 253 15.07 13.31 -21.71
CA PHE A 253 13.80 12.59 -21.60
C PHE A 253 13.08 12.13 -22.88
N GLY A 254 12.91 10.80 -22.94
CA GLY A 254 11.96 10.06 -23.78
C GLY A 254 11.72 8.63 -23.28
N GLY A 255 11.96 8.37 -21.99
CA GLY A 255 11.75 7.06 -21.36
C GLY A 255 10.47 7.02 -20.53
N VAL A 256 10.17 5.85 -19.96
CA VAL A 256 9.03 5.68 -19.04
C VAL A 256 9.19 6.65 -17.86
N LYS A 257 8.13 7.36 -17.48
CA LYS A 257 8.11 8.16 -16.24
C LYS A 257 7.22 7.46 -15.21
N VAL A 258 7.81 7.08 -14.09
CA VAL A 258 7.07 6.48 -12.98
C VAL A 258 6.40 7.55 -12.10
N PRO A 259 5.36 7.18 -11.32
CA PRO A 259 4.83 8.06 -10.29
C PRO A 259 5.92 8.44 -9.28
N PRO A 260 5.93 9.67 -8.75
CA PRO A 260 7.00 10.14 -7.88
C PRO A 260 7.05 9.38 -6.56
N ILE A 261 8.27 9.07 -6.11
CA ILE A 261 8.56 8.45 -4.83
C ILE A 261 8.54 9.53 -3.74
N LYS A 262 7.43 9.58 -2.99
CA LYS A 262 7.24 10.61 -1.95
C LYS A 262 8.01 10.35 -0.65
N CYS A 263 8.27 9.08 -0.31
CA CYS A 263 8.89 8.70 0.96
C CYS A 263 9.44 7.26 0.92
N LEU A 264 10.74 7.09 1.13
CA LEU A 264 11.40 5.79 1.18
C LEU A 264 10.95 4.97 2.39
N HIS A 265 10.68 5.58 3.55
CA HIS A 265 10.19 4.85 4.73
C HIS A 265 8.88 4.12 4.46
N ALA A 266 7.95 4.75 3.73
CA ALA A 266 6.67 4.15 3.41
C ALA A 266 6.82 2.95 2.45
N HIS A 267 7.68 3.08 1.43
CA HIS A 267 7.97 1.97 0.52
C HIS A 267 8.68 0.83 1.25
N TYR A 268 9.66 1.12 2.10
CA TYR A 268 10.37 0.08 2.82
C TYR A 268 9.50 -0.61 3.88
N ALA A 269 8.66 0.13 4.61
CA ALA A 269 7.68 -0.45 5.52
C ALA A 269 6.72 -1.41 4.80
N HIS A 270 6.23 -0.99 3.63
CA HIS A 270 5.37 -1.82 2.79
C HIS A 270 6.10 -3.10 2.38
N TYR A 271 7.29 -2.98 1.80
CA TYR A 271 8.10 -4.13 1.35
C TYR A 271 8.35 -5.14 2.47
N ARG A 272 8.83 -4.68 3.63
CA ARG A 272 9.09 -5.56 4.78
C ARG A 272 7.83 -6.27 5.29
N SER A 273 6.67 -5.67 5.10
CA SER A 273 5.39 -6.20 5.57
C SER A 273 4.70 -7.15 4.59
N THR A 274 5.16 -7.20 3.33
CA THR A 274 4.46 -7.95 2.26
C THR A 274 5.35 -8.95 1.52
N VAL A 275 6.68 -8.83 1.58
CA VAL A 275 7.59 -9.69 0.79
C VAL A 275 7.45 -11.19 1.08
N TRP A 276 6.98 -11.57 2.28
CA TRP A 276 6.77 -12.97 2.68
C TRP A 276 5.30 -13.41 2.68
N VAL A 277 4.40 -12.58 2.16
CA VAL A 277 2.96 -12.86 2.17
C VAL A 277 2.57 -13.57 0.89
N GLU A 278 2.05 -14.80 0.99
CA GLU A 278 1.69 -15.64 -0.18
C GLU A 278 0.69 -14.97 -1.13
N SER A 279 -0.18 -14.09 -0.60
CA SER A 279 -1.16 -13.35 -1.41
C SER A 279 -0.59 -12.10 -2.09
N THR A 280 0.67 -11.74 -1.86
CA THR A 280 1.31 -10.59 -2.51
C THR A 280 1.73 -11.00 -3.92
N ILE A 281 1.11 -10.38 -4.93
CA ILE A 281 1.38 -10.70 -6.33
C ILE A 281 2.60 -9.93 -6.81
N TYR A 282 2.82 -8.70 -6.32
CA TYR A 282 3.95 -7.88 -6.72
C TYR A 282 4.80 -7.39 -5.54
N ILE A 283 6.09 -7.72 -5.57
CA ILE A 283 7.08 -7.20 -4.63
C ILE A 283 7.37 -5.73 -4.98
N ASN A 284 7.28 -4.86 -3.96
CA ASN A 284 7.56 -3.42 -4.09
C ASN A 284 8.99 -3.17 -4.59
N PRO A 285 9.18 -2.70 -5.84
CA PRO A 285 10.52 -2.55 -6.41
C PRO A 285 11.33 -1.45 -5.71
N VAL A 286 10.69 -0.37 -5.24
CA VAL A 286 11.40 0.66 -4.47
C VAL A 286 11.91 0.10 -3.14
N GLY A 287 11.11 -0.74 -2.49
CA GLY A 287 11.53 -1.39 -1.24
C GLY A 287 12.68 -2.38 -1.43
N GLU A 288 12.70 -3.10 -2.55
CA GLU A 288 13.79 -3.99 -2.95
C GLU A 288 15.09 -3.21 -3.20
N LEU A 289 15.01 -2.06 -3.88
CA LEU A 289 16.14 -1.14 -4.06
C LEU A 289 16.66 -0.60 -2.72
N ILE A 290 15.76 -0.22 -1.81
CA ILE A 290 16.15 0.21 -0.46
C ILE A 290 16.83 -0.93 0.30
N GLN A 291 16.27 -2.13 0.29
CA GLN A 291 16.86 -3.32 0.95
C GLN A 291 18.29 -3.54 0.48
N ARG A 292 18.52 -3.54 -0.85
CA ARG A 292 19.85 -3.71 -1.46
C ARG A 292 20.85 -2.67 -0.97
N GLU A 293 20.47 -1.39 -0.96
CA GLU A 293 21.39 -0.32 -0.49
C GLU A 293 21.60 -0.36 1.01
N LEU A 294 20.60 -0.76 1.81
CA LEU A 294 20.75 -0.91 3.25
C LEU A 294 21.69 -2.07 3.61
N GLU A 295 21.57 -3.23 2.95
CA GLU A 295 22.48 -4.37 3.15
C GLU A 295 23.93 -4.01 2.80
N LYS A 296 24.11 -3.20 1.75
CA LYS A 296 25.43 -2.75 1.29
C LYS A 296 26.07 -1.73 2.22
N GLU A 297 25.32 -0.70 2.65
CA GLU A 297 25.88 0.44 3.37
C GLU A 297 25.72 0.36 4.89
N PHE A 298 24.77 -0.44 5.37
CA PHE A 298 24.45 -0.61 6.79
C PHE A 298 24.39 -2.10 7.17
N PRO A 299 25.47 -2.87 6.93
CA PRO A 299 25.47 -4.33 7.14
C PRO A 299 25.20 -4.73 8.60
N HIS A 300 25.47 -3.84 9.55
CA HIS A 300 25.19 -4.03 10.98
C HIS A 300 23.69 -4.06 11.34
N LEU A 301 22.80 -3.80 10.39
CA LEU A 301 21.35 -3.84 10.62
C LEU A 301 20.77 -5.27 10.56
N ASP A 302 21.53 -6.25 10.05
CA ASP A 302 21.15 -7.67 9.94
C ASP A 302 19.74 -7.87 9.32
N LEU A 303 19.57 -7.35 8.11
CA LEU A 303 18.25 -7.17 7.45
C LEU A 303 17.70 -8.39 6.76
#